data_AF-H3A234-F1
#
_entry.id   AF-H3A234-F1
#
_cell.length_a   1.000
_cell.length_b   1.000
_cell.length_c   1.000
_cell.angle_alpha   90.00
_cell.angle_beta   90.00
_cell.angle_gamma   90.00
#
_symmetry.space_group_name_H-M   'P 1'
#
loop_
_entity.id
_entity.type
_entity.pdbx_description
1 polymer ?
#
loop_
_entity_poly.entity_id
_entity_poly.type
_entity_poly.pdbx_seq_one_letter_code
_entity_poly.pdbx_strand_id
1 'polypeptide(L)'
;PQKGIGNRKKILVLSCTLTLVFLFSDGHLTVLTDPAPVIARLGTSVHLNCLFEVGKPQIELASLAVQWFFNGQKVAEFNDKLHIYSPGVAISEQGLKDGNASLVLTDVHIAHEGDYVCKVFYTLDKTERITLKVKAPPRLSVPDPLVTENKASELICNVDGYYPELISVWWIRDGVLQHGSQHKTTRRNEDGTFNTTSMYTLTPIDKDKNISYACRV
;
A
#
# COMPACT_ATOMS: atom_id res chain seq x y z
N PRO A 1 -42.10 92.21 2.31
CA PRO A 1 -41.31 92.05 3.56
C PRO A 1 -42.14 91.33 4.64
N GLN A 2 -41.85 90.16 5.19
CA GLN A 2 -40.77 89.18 5.10
C GLN A 2 -41.43 87.80 5.28
N LYS A 3 -40.89 86.80 4.59
CA LYS A 3 -41.37 85.41 4.50
C LYS A 3 -40.71 84.59 5.61
N GLY A 4 -41.48 84.11 6.58
CA GLY A 4 -41.00 83.25 7.67
C GLY A 4 -40.98 81.78 7.23
N ILE A 5 -39.78 81.22 7.10
CA ILE A 5 -39.51 79.84 6.68
C ILE A 5 -39.65 78.91 7.91
N GLY A 6 -40.64 78.02 7.89
CA GLY A 6 -40.79 76.95 8.87
C GLY A 6 -39.99 75.72 8.47
N ASN A 7 -38.89 75.44 9.19
CA ASN A 7 -38.05 74.27 9.02
C ASN A 7 -38.79 72.98 9.40
N ARG A 8 -39.15 72.12 8.42
CA ARG A 8 -39.49 70.72 8.68
C ARG A 8 -38.20 69.94 8.92
N LYS A 9 -37.95 69.52 10.16
CA LYS A 9 -36.93 68.53 10.49
C LYS A 9 -37.34 67.19 9.86
N LYS A 10 -36.66 66.78 8.79
CA LYS A 10 -36.75 65.41 8.25
C LYS A 10 -35.97 64.50 9.18
N ILE A 11 -36.66 63.68 9.96
CA ILE A 11 -36.05 62.60 10.73
C ILE A 11 -35.69 61.51 9.72
N LEU A 12 -34.41 61.36 9.43
CA LEU A 12 -33.88 60.27 8.62
C LEU A 12 -33.80 59.04 9.53
N VAL A 13 -34.77 58.14 9.43
CA VAL A 13 -34.71 56.84 10.11
C VAL A 13 -33.71 55.98 9.35
N LEU A 14 -32.47 55.89 9.84
CA LEU A 14 -31.49 54.94 9.34
C LEU A 14 -31.95 53.53 9.75
N SER A 15 -32.61 52.83 8.82
CA SER A 15 -32.89 51.41 8.94
C SER A 15 -31.58 50.63 8.79
N CYS A 16 -30.98 50.24 9.92
CA CYS A 16 -29.84 49.33 9.94
C CYS A 16 -30.38 47.90 9.80
N THR A 17 -30.52 47.41 8.57
CA THR A 17 -30.80 45.99 8.32
C THR A 17 -29.53 45.20 8.63
N LEU A 18 -29.50 44.54 9.78
CA LEU A 18 -28.49 43.55 10.11
C LEU A 18 -28.71 42.34 9.17
N THR A 19 -28.07 42.34 8.00
CA THR A 19 -28.02 41.15 7.14
C THR A 19 -27.25 40.09 7.91
N LEU A 20 -27.98 39.12 8.47
CA LEU A 20 -27.42 37.89 8.98
C LEU A 20 -26.75 37.20 7.79
N VAL A 21 -25.44 37.37 7.63
CA VAL A 21 -24.67 36.55 6.71
C VAL A 21 -24.68 35.17 7.32
N PHE A 22 -25.62 34.33 6.88
CA PHE A 22 -25.51 32.90 7.10
C PHE A 22 -24.20 32.48 6.44
N LEU A 23 -23.15 32.34 7.26
CA LEU A 23 -22.00 31.54 6.90
C LEU A 23 -22.56 30.13 6.75
N PHE A 24 -22.98 29.78 5.54
CA PHE A 24 -23.15 28.40 5.17
C PHE A 24 -21.78 27.77 5.43
N SER A 25 -21.69 26.94 6.46
CA SER A 25 -20.57 26.03 6.61
C SER A 25 -20.62 25.16 5.37
N ASP A 26 -19.83 25.50 4.34
CA ASP A 26 -19.52 24.57 3.27
C ASP A 26 -19.04 23.29 3.95
N GLY A 27 -19.69 22.17 3.65
CA GLY A 27 -19.30 20.88 4.21
C GLY A 27 -17.82 20.64 3.93
N HIS A 28 -17.06 20.20 4.95
CA HIS A 28 -15.64 19.91 4.80
C HIS A 28 -15.43 18.41 4.93
N LEU A 29 -14.81 17.80 3.92
CA LEU A 29 -14.32 16.44 3.99
C LEU A 29 -13.04 16.33 3.16
N THR A 30 -11.94 16.01 3.83
CA THR A 30 -10.68 15.63 3.20
C THR A 30 -10.40 14.16 3.51
N VAL A 31 -9.76 13.46 2.57
CA VAL A 31 -9.29 12.09 2.76
C VAL A 31 -7.84 12.03 2.34
N LEU A 32 -7.01 11.42 3.17
CA LEU A 32 -5.59 11.18 2.95
C LEU A 32 -5.31 9.68 2.99
N THR A 33 -4.64 9.18 1.97
CA THR A 33 -4.28 7.78 1.82
C THR A 33 -2.77 7.59 1.64
N ASP A 34 -2.32 6.34 1.70
CA ASP A 34 -0.93 6.02 1.41
C ASP A 34 -0.54 6.35 -0.04
N PRO A 35 0.70 6.79 -0.28
CA PRO A 35 1.22 6.91 -1.63
C PRO A 35 1.28 5.53 -2.30
N ALA A 36 0.87 5.46 -3.57
CA ALA A 36 0.88 4.21 -4.32
C ALA A 36 2.28 3.87 -4.87
N PRO A 37 2.69 2.57 -4.88
CA PRO A 37 2.01 1.44 -4.27
C PRO A 37 2.42 1.23 -2.79
N VAL A 38 1.48 0.75 -1.97
CA VAL A 38 1.80 0.19 -0.66
C VAL A 38 2.43 -1.18 -0.85
N ILE A 39 3.54 -1.47 -0.17
CA ILE A 39 4.22 -2.77 -0.26
C ILE A 39 3.97 -3.58 1.01
N ALA A 40 3.32 -4.73 0.88
CA ALA A 40 3.16 -5.70 1.96
C ALA A 40 4.10 -6.90 1.78
N ARG A 41 4.59 -7.43 2.90
CA ARG A 41 5.33 -8.70 2.90
C ARG A 41 4.36 -9.87 3.00
N LEU A 42 4.60 -10.92 2.20
CA LEU A 42 3.82 -12.16 2.26
C LEU A 42 3.76 -12.72 3.71
N GLY A 43 2.57 -13.13 4.14
CA GLY A 43 2.27 -13.69 5.46
C GLY A 43 2.29 -12.67 6.61
N THR A 44 2.34 -11.37 6.32
CA THR A 44 2.30 -10.30 7.35
C THR A 44 0.99 -9.55 7.34
N SER A 45 0.81 -8.64 8.31
CA SER A 45 -0.28 -7.68 8.30
C SER A 45 0.16 -6.35 7.70
N VAL A 46 -0.73 -5.68 6.98
CA VAL A 46 -0.53 -4.35 6.41
C VAL A 46 -1.69 -3.44 6.76
N HIS A 47 -1.40 -2.16 6.94
CA HIS A 47 -2.39 -1.11 7.11
C HIS A 47 -2.49 -0.33 5.81
N LEU A 48 -3.71 -0.17 5.31
CA LEU A 48 -4.03 0.72 4.20
C LEU A 48 -4.64 1.98 4.79
N ASN A 49 -3.86 3.05 4.82
CA ASN A 49 -4.26 4.29 5.45
C ASN A 49 -5.41 4.95 4.68
N CYS A 50 -6.46 5.31 5.41
CA CYS A 50 -7.54 6.16 4.94
C CYS A 50 -7.95 7.06 6.10
N LEU A 51 -7.27 8.20 6.20
CA LEU A 51 -7.50 9.20 7.24
C LEU A 51 -8.42 10.28 6.69
N PHE A 52 -9.34 10.80 7.49
CA PHE A 52 -10.30 11.81 7.05
C PHE A 52 -10.52 12.89 8.11
N GLU A 53 -10.82 14.11 7.64
CA GLU A 53 -11.12 15.26 8.50
C GLU A 53 -12.44 15.90 8.06
N VAL A 54 -13.31 16.23 9.02
CA VAL A 54 -14.69 16.70 8.76
C VAL A 54 -14.94 18.18 9.07
N GLY A 55 -13.88 18.98 9.29
CA GLY A 55 -13.99 20.42 9.61
C GLY A 55 -14.74 20.74 10.91
N LYS A 56 -15.06 19.71 11.71
CA LYS A 56 -15.71 19.80 13.02
C LYS A 56 -14.79 19.18 14.09
N PRO A 57 -14.91 19.61 15.36
CA PRO A 57 -14.08 19.09 16.45
C PRO A 57 -14.38 17.62 16.81
N GLN A 58 -15.60 17.15 16.54
CA GLN A 58 -16.03 15.79 16.86
C GLN A 58 -16.74 15.18 15.65
N ILE A 59 -16.45 13.90 15.40
CA ILE A 59 -17.07 13.12 14.33
C ILE A 59 -18.34 12.46 14.85
N GLU A 60 -19.47 12.81 14.26
CA GLU A 60 -20.77 12.20 14.54
C GLU A 60 -20.94 10.93 13.70
N LEU A 61 -20.78 9.75 14.31
CA LEU A 61 -20.87 8.46 13.60
C LEU A 61 -22.23 8.24 12.91
N ALA A 62 -23.31 8.82 13.43
CA ALA A 62 -24.65 8.75 12.83
C ALA A 62 -24.75 9.42 11.45
N SER A 63 -23.77 10.27 11.09
CA SER A 63 -23.66 10.89 9.77
C SER A 63 -22.51 10.30 8.95
N LEU A 64 -21.79 9.31 9.48
CA LEU A 64 -20.62 8.71 8.84
C LEU A 64 -20.99 7.35 8.24
N ALA A 65 -20.62 7.15 6.97
CA ALA A 65 -20.48 5.82 6.40
C ALA A 65 -19.10 5.64 5.77
N VAL A 66 -18.51 4.47 5.95
CA VAL A 66 -17.21 4.10 5.37
C VAL A 66 -17.38 2.78 4.63
N GLN A 67 -16.87 2.70 3.40
CA GLN A 67 -16.89 1.47 2.62
C GLN A 67 -15.51 1.18 2.05
N TRP A 68 -15.08 -0.06 2.20
CA TRP A 68 -13.88 -0.57 1.53
C TRP A 68 -14.25 -1.58 0.46
N PHE A 69 -13.62 -1.44 -0.68
CA PHE A 69 -13.71 -2.39 -1.79
C PHE A 69 -12.33 -2.92 -2.16
N PHE A 70 -12.26 -4.20 -2.52
CA PHE A 70 -11.09 -4.84 -3.13
C PHE A 70 -11.53 -5.41 -4.48
N ASN A 71 -10.88 -4.99 -5.57
CA ASN A 71 -11.21 -5.42 -6.94
C ASN A 71 -12.72 -5.30 -7.27
N GLY A 72 -13.38 -4.25 -6.75
CA GLY A 72 -14.81 -3.99 -6.95
C GLY A 72 -15.76 -4.74 -6.01
N GLN A 73 -15.27 -5.67 -5.20
CA GLN A 73 -16.07 -6.36 -4.17
C GLN A 73 -15.96 -5.63 -2.83
N LYS A 74 -17.09 -5.45 -2.15
CA LYS A 74 -17.12 -4.82 -0.82
C LYS A 74 -16.50 -5.78 0.21
N VAL A 75 -15.49 -5.32 0.95
CA VAL A 75 -14.74 -6.15 1.94
C VAL A 75 -15.03 -5.74 3.39
N ALA A 76 -15.38 -4.48 3.61
CA ALA A 76 -15.82 -3.96 4.90
C ALA A 76 -16.70 -2.72 4.71
N GLU A 77 -17.60 -2.49 5.65
CA GLU A 77 -18.50 -1.34 5.68
C GLU A 77 -18.81 -0.93 7.11
N PHE A 78 -18.81 0.36 7.37
CA PHE A 78 -19.45 0.94 8.53
C PHE A 78 -20.61 1.81 8.05
N ASN A 79 -21.82 1.50 8.50
CA ASN A 79 -23.00 2.33 8.32
C ASN A 79 -23.93 2.06 9.51
N ASP A 80 -23.87 2.93 10.52
CA ASP A 80 -24.36 2.73 11.90
C ASP A 80 -23.72 1.56 12.68
N LYS A 81 -23.38 0.47 11.99
CA LYS A 81 -22.74 -0.73 12.51
C LYS A 81 -21.61 -1.16 11.58
N LEU A 82 -20.56 -1.73 12.17
CA LEU A 82 -19.46 -2.32 11.42
C LEU A 82 -19.82 -3.72 10.89
N HIS A 83 -19.59 -3.92 9.60
CA HIS A 83 -19.75 -5.18 8.89
C HIS A 83 -18.45 -5.52 8.16
N ILE A 84 -17.93 -6.73 8.39
CA ILE A 84 -16.75 -7.27 7.71
C ILE A 84 -17.21 -8.41 6.81
N TYR A 85 -16.91 -8.31 5.51
CA TYR A 85 -17.32 -9.30 4.50
C TYR A 85 -16.19 -10.26 4.14
N SER A 86 -14.94 -9.82 4.27
CA SER A 86 -13.76 -10.60 3.91
C SER A 86 -12.96 -11.02 5.14
N PRO A 87 -12.56 -12.30 5.27
CA PRO A 87 -11.68 -12.74 6.33
C PRO A 87 -10.36 -11.98 6.34
N GLY A 88 -9.79 -11.77 7.53
CA GLY A 88 -8.51 -11.08 7.70
C GLY A 88 -8.56 -9.56 7.46
N VAL A 89 -9.74 -9.00 7.16
CA VAL A 89 -9.98 -7.55 7.07
C VAL A 89 -10.52 -7.03 8.39
N ALA A 90 -10.04 -5.86 8.84
CA ALA A 90 -10.58 -5.17 9.99
C ALA A 90 -10.54 -3.64 9.83
N ILE A 91 -11.48 -2.96 10.48
CA ILE A 91 -11.52 -1.49 10.64
C ILE A 91 -11.81 -1.23 12.13
N SER A 92 -11.23 -0.17 12.69
CA SER A 92 -11.45 0.20 14.09
C SER A 92 -12.60 1.19 14.23
N GLU A 93 -13.70 0.80 14.88
CA GLU A 93 -14.80 1.75 15.20
C GLU A 93 -14.34 2.93 16.06
N GLN A 94 -13.39 2.70 16.97
CA GLN A 94 -12.79 3.79 17.72
C GLN A 94 -11.97 4.69 16.79
N GLY A 95 -11.21 4.10 15.86
CA GLY A 95 -10.48 4.85 14.83
C GLY A 95 -11.40 5.75 14.02
N LEU A 96 -12.61 5.31 13.68
CA LEU A 96 -13.60 6.14 12.96
C LEU A 96 -13.96 7.42 13.73
N LYS A 97 -14.04 7.38 15.06
CA LYS A 97 -14.28 8.57 15.89
C LYS A 97 -13.09 9.55 15.89
N ASP A 98 -11.91 9.03 15.61
CA ASP A 98 -10.64 9.75 15.59
C ASP A 98 -10.22 10.16 14.15
N GLY A 99 -11.12 10.01 13.16
CA GLY A 99 -10.84 10.37 11.76
C GLY A 99 -10.02 9.33 11.01
N ASN A 100 -10.03 8.07 11.47
CA ASN A 100 -9.22 6.99 10.92
C ASN A 100 -10.11 5.85 10.41
N ALA A 101 -10.29 5.80 9.10
CA ALA A 101 -11.01 4.76 8.35
C ALA A 101 -10.07 3.71 7.75
N SER A 102 -8.83 3.61 8.24
CA SER A 102 -7.82 2.71 7.68
C SER A 102 -8.21 1.24 7.81
N LEU A 103 -7.90 0.47 6.78
CA LEU A 103 -8.17 -0.97 6.71
C LEU A 103 -6.91 -1.75 7.11
N VAL A 104 -7.09 -2.69 8.03
CA VAL A 104 -6.06 -3.66 8.41
C VAL A 104 -6.34 -4.94 7.62
N LEU A 105 -5.32 -5.42 6.90
CA LEU A 105 -5.33 -6.71 6.25
C LEU A 105 -4.28 -7.59 6.92
N THR A 106 -4.70 -8.70 7.53
CA THR A 106 -3.82 -9.68 8.17
C THR A 106 -3.53 -10.84 7.25
N ASP A 107 -2.40 -11.52 7.47
CA ASP A 107 -2.01 -12.73 6.73
C ASP A 107 -2.07 -12.53 5.21
N VAL A 108 -1.28 -11.55 4.74
CA VAL A 108 -1.26 -11.12 3.34
C VAL A 108 -0.79 -12.25 2.43
N HIS A 109 -1.63 -12.59 1.45
CA HIS A 109 -1.33 -13.54 0.37
C HIS A 109 -1.19 -12.82 -0.97
N ILE A 110 -0.58 -13.47 -1.97
CA ILE A 110 -0.44 -12.91 -3.33
C ILE A 110 -1.81 -12.54 -3.93
N ALA A 111 -2.87 -13.28 -3.60
CA ALA A 111 -4.23 -13.00 -4.06
C ALA A 111 -4.81 -11.68 -3.53
N HIS A 112 -4.20 -11.09 -2.49
CA HIS A 112 -4.59 -9.78 -1.95
C HIS A 112 -3.92 -8.61 -2.70
N GLU A 113 -2.99 -8.88 -3.62
CA GLU A 113 -2.43 -7.85 -4.50
C GLU A 113 -3.51 -7.26 -5.40
N GLY A 114 -3.58 -5.94 -5.48
CA GLY A 114 -4.57 -5.25 -6.31
C GLY A 114 -4.97 -3.89 -5.79
N ASP A 115 -6.09 -3.40 -6.29
CA ASP A 115 -6.60 -2.07 -5.96
C ASP A 115 -7.67 -2.16 -4.87
N TYR A 116 -7.43 -1.40 -3.81
CA TYR A 116 -8.37 -1.14 -2.74
C TYR A 116 -8.95 0.26 -2.92
N VAL A 117 -10.23 0.42 -2.59
CA VAL A 117 -10.92 1.69 -2.68
C VAL A 117 -11.56 2.00 -1.34
N CYS A 118 -11.15 3.11 -0.73
CA CYS A 118 -11.77 3.67 0.46
C CYS A 118 -12.79 4.72 0.03
N LYS A 119 -14.04 4.56 0.47
CA LYS A 119 -15.08 5.57 0.30
C LYS A 119 -15.52 6.06 1.67
N VAL A 120 -15.45 7.37 1.88
CA VAL A 120 -15.90 8.03 3.11
C VAL A 120 -17.06 8.94 2.74
N PHE A 121 -18.19 8.70 3.40
CA PHE A 121 -19.42 9.49 3.27
C PHE A 121 -19.65 10.20 4.59
N TYR A 122 -19.70 11.52 4.53
CA TYR A 122 -20.16 12.38 5.60
C TYR A 122 -21.14 13.40 5.01
N THR A 123 -21.05 14.69 5.36
CA THR A 123 -21.78 15.76 4.65
C THR A 123 -21.45 15.82 3.15
N LEU A 124 -20.28 15.32 2.76
CA LEU A 124 -19.82 15.13 1.38
C LEU A 124 -19.32 13.69 1.21
N ASP A 125 -19.11 13.24 -0.02
CA ASP A 125 -18.47 11.96 -0.31
C ASP A 125 -17.05 12.14 -0.89
N LYS A 126 -16.15 11.23 -0.49
CA LYS A 126 -14.79 11.13 -1.03
C LYS A 126 -14.46 9.68 -1.32
N THR A 127 -13.77 9.45 -2.43
CA THR A 127 -13.34 8.13 -2.88
C THR A 127 -11.87 8.19 -3.22
N GLU A 128 -11.08 7.36 -2.56
CA GLU A 128 -9.63 7.26 -2.78
C GLU A 128 -9.23 5.82 -3.11
N ARG A 129 -8.22 5.68 -3.97
CA ARG A 129 -7.70 4.39 -4.43
C ARG A 129 -6.30 4.16 -3.88
N ILE A 130 -6.03 2.94 -3.44
CA ILE A 130 -4.74 2.48 -2.94
C ILE A 130 -4.37 1.19 -3.66
N THR A 131 -3.22 1.17 -4.33
CA THR A 131 -2.69 -0.06 -4.95
C THR A 131 -1.77 -0.76 -3.95
N LEU A 132 -2.13 -1.99 -3.58
CA LEU A 132 -1.30 -2.87 -2.76
C LEU A 132 -0.47 -3.78 -3.67
N LYS A 133 0.83 -3.90 -3.39
CA LYS A 133 1.74 -4.88 -3.99
C LYS A 133 2.30 -5.81 -2.93
N VAL A 134 2.42 -7.09 -3.27
CA VAL A 134 2.97 -8.10 -2.38
C VAL A 134 4.42 -8.38 -2.76
N LYS A 135 5.29 -8.54 -1.76
CA LYS A 135 6.67 -8.99 -1.95
C LYS A 135 7.01 -10.13 -1.01
N ALA A 136 7.80 -11.08 -1.52
CA ALA A 136 8.44 -12.11 -0.72
C ALA A 136 9.95 -12.12 -1.06
N PRO A 137 10.83 -11.86 -0.08
CA PRO A 137 12.27 -11.93 -0.31
C PRO A 137 12.70 -13.39 -0.55
N PRO A 138 13.69 -13.62 -1.44
CA PRO A 138 14.20 -14.97 -1.70
C PRO A 138 14.95 -15.55 -0.50
N ARG A 139 14.88 -16.87 -0.34
CA ARG A 139 15.79 -17.65 0.50
C ARG A 139 16.86 -18.29 -0.39
N LEU A 140 18.12 -18.05 -0.05
CA LEU A 140 19.26 -18.56 -0.83
C LEU A 140 19.85 -19.80 -0.19
N SER A 141 20.17 -20.80 -1.00
CA SER A 141 20.92 -21.98 -0.60
C SER A 141 21.95 -22.33 -1.68
N VAL A 142 23.22 -22.35 -1.30
CA VAL A 142 24.36 -22.66 -2.17
C VAL A 142 25.10 -23.84 -1.55
N PRO A 143 24.76 -25.09 -1.90
CA PRO A 143 25.45 -26.25 -1.35
C PRO A 143 26.90 -26.32 -1.81
N ASP A 144 27.80 -26.74 -0.92
CA ASP A 144 29.20 -27.02 -1.26
C ASP A 144 29.29 -28.27 -2.15
N PRO A 145 29.77 -28.15 -3.40
CA PRO A 145 29.87 -29.29 -4.29
C PRO A 145 31.22 -30.00 -4.14
N LEU A 146 31.20 -31.31 -4.36
CA LEU A 146 32.43 -32.08 -4.59
C LEU A 146 32.89 -31.85 -6.04
N VAL A 147 33.92 -31.02 -6.21
CA VAL A 147 34.51 -30.73 -7.52
C VAL A 147 35.81 -31.52 -7.70
N THR A 148 36.05 -32.00 -8.93
CA THR A 148 37.29 -32.71 -9.27
C THR A 148 38.09 -31.86 -10.25
N GLU A 149 39.40 -31.72 -9.99
CA GLU A 149 40.30 -30.99 -10.86
C GLU A 149 40.24 -31.52 -12.31
N ASN A 150 40.25 -30.61 -13.28
CA ASN A 150 40.18 -30.90 -14.72
C ASN A 150 38.92 -31.66 -15.17
N LYS A 151 37.89 -31.73 -14.31
CA LYS A 151 36.59 -32.33 -14.65
C LYS A 151 35.48 -31.29 -14.54
N ALA A 152 34.68 -31.17 -15.59
CA ALA A 152 33.50 -30.31 -15.58
C ALA A 152 32.60 -30.67 -14.38
N SER A 153 32.26 -29.65 -13.61
CA SER A 153 31.45 -29.73 -12.39
C SER A 153 30.44 -28.58 -12.40
N GLU A 154 29.32 -28.75 -11.69
CA GLU A 154 28.26 -27.75 -11.61
C GLU A 154 28.12 -27.21 -10.19
N LEU A 155 28.12 -25.89 -10.06
CA LEU A 155 27.68 -25.22 -8.84
C LEU A 155 26.17 -24.97 -8.93
N ILE A 156 25.48 -25.14 -7.81
CA ILE A 156 24.03 -24.95 -7.73
C ILE A 156 23.73 -23.80 -6.77
N CYS A 157 22.81 -22.93 -7.15
CA CYS A 157 22.23 -21.91 -6.30
C CYS A 157 20.71 -22.02 -6.35
N ASN A 158 20.10 -22.36 -5.23
CA ASN A 158 18.66 -22.40 -5.06
C ASN A 158 18.18 -21.07 -4.49
N VAL A 159 17.18 -20.48 -5.14
CA VAL A 159 16.57 -19.19 -4.83
C VAL A 159 15.09 -19.43 -4.64
N ASP A 160 14.65 -19.59 -3.39
CA ASP A 160 13.33 -20.12 -3.08
C ASP A 160 12.37 -19.11 -2.46
N GLY A 161 11.09 -19.25 -2.77
CA GLY A 161 9.96 -18.59 -2.09
C GLY A 161 9.85 -17.10 -2.36
N TYR A 162 10.31 -16.63 -3.52
CA TYR A 162 10.34 -15.19 -3.83
C TYR A 162 9.13 -14.76 -4.67
N TYR A 163 8.78 -13.48 -4.56
CA TYR A 163 7.72 -12.86 -5.38
C TYR A 163 7.96 -11.35 -5.47
N PRO A 164 7.80 -10.71 -6.64
CA PRO A 164 7.32 -11.25 -7.93
C PRO A 164 8.39 -12.05 -8.71
N GLU A 165 8.03 -12.60 -9.88
CA GLU A 165 8.87 -13.52 -10.68
C GLU A 165 10.19 -12.94 -11.17
N LEU A 166 10.24 -11.64 -11.44
CA LEU A 166 11.37 -11.01 -12.11
C LEU A 166 12.53 -10.78 -11.13
N ILE A 167 13.52 -11.67 -11.16
CA ILE A 167 14.78 -11.58 -10.41
C ILE A 167 16.00 -11.79 -11.32
N SER A 168 17.16 -11.33 -10.87
CA SER A 168 18.43 -11.52 -11.58
C SER A 168 19.43 -12.28 -10.72
N VAL A 169 19.67 -13.55 -11.06
CA VAL A 169 20.69 -14.37 -10.39
C VAL A 169 22.05 -14.22 -11.09
N TRP A 170 23.13 -14.07 -10.33
CA TRP A 170 24.49 -13.89 -10.82
C TRP A 170 25.47 -14.79 -10.11
N TRP A 171 26.48 -15.29 -10.83
CA TRP A 171 27.62 -15.97 -10.24
C TRP A 171 28.82 -15.04 -10.13
N ILE A 172 29.51 -15.12 -9.00
CA ILE A 172 30.68 -14.33 -8.65
C ILE A 172 31.80 -15.29 -8.33
N ARG A 173 33.00 -15.07 -8.89
CA ARG A 173 34.24 -15.81 -8.60
C ARG A 173 35.25 -14.81 -8.07
N ASP A 174 35.65 -14.97 -6.80
CA ASP A 174 36.57 -14.07 -6.10
C ASP A 174 36.23 -12.57 -6.25
N GLY A 175 34.95 -12.24 -6.08
CA GLY A 175 34.44 -10.88 -6.25
C GLY A 175 34.17 -10.44 -7.69
N VAL A 176 34.57 -11.23 -8.69
CA VAL A 176 34.38 -10.91 -10.12
C VAL A 176 33.11 -11.56 -10.67
N LEU A 177 32.24 -10.75 -11.27
CA LEU A 177 31.02 -11.23 -11.94
C LEU A 177 31.36 -12.15 -13.12
N GLN A 178 30.70 -13.31 -13.18
CA GLN A 178 30.86 -14.27 -14.26
C GLN A 178 29.79 -14.05 -15.34
N HIS A 179 30.22 -14.11 -16.60
CA HIS A 179 29.35 -14.03 -17.78
C HIS A 179 29.35 -15.38 -18.50
N GLY A 180 28.18 -15.85 -18.93
CA GLY A 180 28.04 -17.16 -19.58
C GLY A 180 28.07 -18.35 -18.62
N SER A 181 28.01 -19.58 -19.18
CA SER A 181 28.02 -20.87 -18.47
C SER A 181 27.00 -21.02 -17.32
N GLN A 182 25.97 -20.19 -17.32
CA GLN A 182 24.88 -20.24 -16.36
C GLN A 182 23.62 -20.74 -17.06
N HIS A 183 22.95 -21.70 -16.41
CA HIS A 183 21.61 -22.12 -16.77
C HIS A 183 20.67 -21.82 -15.59
N LYS A 184 19.42 -21.44 -15.88
CA LYS A 184 18.43 -21.10 -14.85
C LYS A 184 17.12 -21.79 -15.18
N THR A 185 16.51 -22.36 -14.16
CA THR A 185 15.17 -22.94 -14.26
C THR A 185 14.31 -22.35 -13.16
N THR A 186 13.19 -21.75 -13.55
CA THR A 186 12.21 -21.15 -12.64
C THR A 186 10.94 -21.98 -12.64
N ARG A 187 10.39 -22.21 -11.45
CA ARG A 187 9.08 -22.85 -11.26
C ARG A 187 8.21 -21.99 -10.36
N ARG A 188 6.90 -22.04 -10.59
CA ARG A 188 5.90 -21.42 -9.73
C ARG A 188 5.42 -22.44 -8.70
N ASN A 189 5.33 -22.02 -7.45
CA ASN A 189 4.82 -22.81 -6.33
C ASN A 189 3.29 -22.67 -6.22
N GLU A 190 2.65 -23.57 -5.48
CA GLU A 190 1.19 -23.55 -5.25
C GLU A 190 0.72 -22.30 -4.51
N ASP A 191 1.53 -21.79 -3.57
CA ASP A 191 1.28 -20.54 -2.85
C ASP A 191 1.44 -19.28 -3.73
N GLY A 192 1.88 -19.45 -4.97
CA GLY A 192 2.10 -18.43 -5.98
C GLY A 192 3.47 -17.78 -5.97
N THR A 193 4.35 -18.13 -5.02
CA THR A 193 5.75 -17.72 -5.04
C THR A 193 6.54 -18.48 -6.11
N PHE A 194 7.79 -18.09 -6.34
CA PHE A 194 8.67 -18.69 -7.33
C PHE A 194 9.91 -19.28 -6.67
N ASN A 195 10.40 -20.36 -7.28
CA ASN A 195 11.69 -20.97 -6.97
C ASN A 195 12.54 -20.99 -8.25
N THR A 196 13.78 -20.54 -8.16
CA THR A 196 14.76 -20.58 -9.25
C THR A 196 15.96 -21.40 -8.82
N THR A 197 16.34 -22.36 -9.64
CA THR A 197 17.64 -23.04 -9.53
C THR A 197 18.55 -22.48 -10.61
N SER A 198 19.67 -21.88 -10.21
CA SER A 198 20.75 -21.47 -11.11
C SER A 198 21.91 -22.46 -11.02
N MET A 199 22.35 -22.95 -12.17
CA MET A 199 23.51 -23.84 -12.30
C MET A 199 24.63 -23.07 -13.01
N TYR A 200 25.86 -23.22 -12.52
CA TYR A 200 27.05 -22.66 -13.15
C TYR A 200 28.09 -23.76 -13.39
N THR A 201 28.40 -24.00 -14.66
CA THR A 201 29.36 -25.03 -15.06
C THR A 201 30.78 -24.46 -15.03
N LEU A 202 31.69 -25.16 -14.34
CA LEU A 202 33.11 -24.84 -14.32
C LEU A 202 33.96 -26.10 -14.42
N THR A 203 35.19 -25.94 -14.92
CA THR A 203 36.21 -26.98 -14.91
C THR A 203 37.31 -26.49 -13.98
N PRO A 204 37.37 -26.99 -12.73
CA PRO A 204 38.33 -26.46 -11.76
C PRO A 204 39.75 -26.78 -12.21
N ILE A 205 40.63 -25.78 -12.13
CA ILE A 205 42.08 -25.95 -12.36
C ILE A 205 42.84 -25.70 -11.05
N ASP A 206 44.14 -25.99 -11.03
CA ASP A 206 44.99 -25.76 -9.84
C ASP A 206 44.89 -24.32 -9.28
N LYS A 207 44.68 -23.33 -10.16
CA LYS A 207 44.48 -21.90 -9.78
C LYS A 207 43.14 -21.62 -9.09
N ASP A 208 42.20 -22.56 -9.10
CA ASP A 208 40.92 -22.43 -8.39
C ASP A 208 40.98 -22.91 -6.93
N LYS A 209 42.14 -23.40 -6.47
CA LYS A 209 42.36 -23.70 -5.05
C LYS A 209 42.19 -22.43 -4.22
N ASN A 210 41.37 -22.51 -3.17
CA ASN A 210 41.00 -21.39 -2.28
C ASN A 210 40.27 -20.23 -2.96
N ILE A 211 39.72 -20.41 -4.17
CA ILE A 211 38.87 -19.42 -4.81
C ILE A 211 37.42 -19.57 -4.34
N SER A 212 36.82 -18.47 -3.91
CA SER A 212 35.42 -18.44 -3.50
C SER A 212 34.49 -18.25 -4.70
N TYR A 213 33.37 -18.97 -4.69
CA TYR A 213 32.26 -18.78 -5.62
C TYR A 213 31.02 -18.38 -4.84
N ALA A 214 30.31 -17.38 -5.32
CA ALA A 214 29.11 -16.87 -4.68
C ALA A 214 27.98 -16.65 -5.68
N CYS A 215 26.76 -16.85 -5.20
CA CYS A 215 25.54 -16.54 -5.92
C CYS A 215 24.95 -15.23 -5.38
N ARG A 216 24.60 -14.29 -6.25
CA ARG A 216 23.97 -13.00 -5.90
C ARG A 216 22.62 -12.87 -6.60
N VAL A 217 21.61 -12.42 -5.87
CA VAL A 217 20.24 -12.17 -6.35
C VAL A 217 19.87 -10.71 -6.10
#